data_AF-A0A925HJ67-F1
#
_entry.id   AF-A0A925HJ67-F1
#
_cell.length_a   1.000
_cell.length_b   1.000
_cell.length_c   1.000
_cell.angle_alpha   90.00
_cell.angle_beta   90.00
_cell.angle_gamma   90.00
#
_symmetry.space_group_name_H-M   'P 1'
#
loop_
_entity.id
_entity.type
_entity.pdbx_description
1 polymer ?
#
loop_
_entity_poly.entity_id
_entity_poly.type
_entity_poly.pdbx_seq_one_letter_code
_entity_poly.pdbx_strand_id
1 'polypeptide(L)'
;MLANSPKVRHLASILVASLFAAIDPALAQGPDYNRFVHASDMVYEPAPDGNGWLISAIVGLEAIPDQTRDLSLVLAIDLNGEVLSGGGSGDGTIHRWSVGPGIPTPVGPVCEYFCVGTCGPGTACVPLNLFMCMCGGAGSGNPPFPPGFRVTVQTPILTSGDVITIAIAAAPIPEALPEIDTTDDIASIVVDLAPPCPADFNDSGTVTSADITSFLAAWFSDLTDGTTVADFNQSGGTTSADITAFLSSWFEAIATGC
;
A
#
# COMPACT_ATOMS: atom_id res chain seq x y z
N MET A 1 11.99 -26.65 19.81
CA MET A 1 11.20 -26.63 18.54
C MET A 1 10.91 -25.22 18.01
N LEU A 2 11.56 -24.15 18.53
CA LEU A 2 11.28 -22.76 18.13
C LEU A 2 12.13 -22.23 16.94
N ALA A 3 13.17 -22.97 16.52
CA ALA A 3 14.15 -22.50 15.52
C ALA A 3 13.66 -22.51 14.06
N ASN A 4 12.46 -23.04 13.77
CA ASN A 4 11.90 -23.14 12.42
C ASN A 4 10.62 -22.34 12.21
N SER A 5 10.22 -21.50 13.18
CA SER A 5 9.07 -20.62 12.91
C SER A 5 9.49 -19.56 11.88
N PRO A 6 8.61 -19.23 10.91
CA PRO A 6 8.86 -18.15 9.94
C PRO A 6 9.30 -16.85 10.62
N LYS A 7 8.68 -16.54 11.77
CA LYS A 7 8.99 -15.39 12.63
C LYS A 7 10.46 -15.34 13.08
N VAL A 8 11.05 -16.48 13.46
CA VAL A 8 12.47 -16.54 13.89
C VAL A 8 13.43 -16.41 12.72
N ARG A 9 13.05 -16.89 11.53
CA ARG A 9 13.87 -16.73 10.32
C ARG A 9 13.86 -15.29 9.83
N HIS A 10 12.72 -14.60 9.91
CA HIS A 10 12.57 -13.20 9.51
C HIS A 10 13.35 -12.26 10.45
N LEU A 11 13.19 -12.42 11.78
CA LEU A 11 13.98 -11.65 12.75
C LEU A 11 15.49 -11.87 12.58
N ALA A 12 15.91 -13.12 12.32
CA ALA A 12 17.31 -13.45 12.13
C ALA A 12 17.89 -12.90 10.81
N SER A 13 17.10 -12.82 9.74
CA SER A 13 17.57 -12.25 8.47
C SER A 13 17.69 -10.72 8.53
N ILE A 14 16.77 -10.04 9.22
CA ILE A 14 16.87 -8.60 9.52
C ILE A 14 18.09 -8.32 10.43
N LEU A 15 18.29 -9.11 11.49
CA LEU A 15 19.43 -8.99 12.39
C LEU A 15 20.78 -9.27 11.71
N VAL A 16 20.84 -10.22 10.78
CA VAL A 16 22.07 -10.53 10.05
C VAL A 16 22.37 -9.45 9.00
N ALA A 17 21.37 -8.94 8.29
CA ALA A 17 21.55 -7.84 7.34
C ALA A 17 22.05 -6.57 8.05
N SER A 18 21.51 -6.25 9.23
CA SER A 18 21.96 -5.11 10.05
C SER A 18 23.36 -5.32 10.65
N LEU A 19 23.77 -6.56 10.94
CA LEU A 19 25.12 -6.86 11.43
C LEU A 19 26.20 -6.71 10.34
N PHE A 20 25.86 -6.98 9.07
CA PHE A 20 26.77 -6.77 7.93
C PHE A 20 26.89 -5.29 7.53
N ALA A 21 25.87 -4.48 7.77
CA ALA A 21 25.93 -3.03 7.56
C ALA A 21 26.88 -2.30 8.55
N ALA A 22 27.26 -2.94 9.66
CA ALA A 22 27.99 -2.30 10.76
C ALA A 22 29.54 -2.38 10.67
N ILE A 23 30.13 -2.99 9.63
CA ILE A 23 31.58 -3.31 9.61
C ILE A 23 32.38 -2.62 8.50
N ASP A 24 31.77 -1.78 7.66
CA ASP A 24 32.50 -0.92 6.71
C ASP A 24 32.35 0.54 7.15
N PRO A 25 33.37 1.42 7.07
CA PRO A 25 33.26 2.82 7.41
C PRO A 25 32.54 3.59 6.29
N ALA A 26 31.38 3.11 5.87
CA ALA A 26 30.34 3.88 5.19
C ALA A 26 29.71 4.85 6.22
N LEU A 27 30.53 5.79 6.68
CA LEU A 27 30.12 6.88 7.54
C LEU A 27 29.18 7.81 6.77
N ALA A 28 27.97 7.97 7.30
CA ALA A 28 27.05 9.08 7.11
C ALA A 28 26.60 9.34 5.66
N GLN A 29 25.77 8.44 5.13
CA GLN A 29 24.73 8.93 4.22
C GLN A 29 23.83 9.87 5.03
N GLY A 30 23.68 11.10 4.52
CA GLY A 30 22.75 12.07 5.09
C GLY A 30 21.31 11.61 4.92
N PRO A 31 20.35 12.33 5.54
CA PRO A 31 18.92 12.04 5.43
C PRO A 31 18.43 11.92 3.98
N ASP A 32 19.12 12.52 3.02
CA ASP A 32 18.72 12.56 1.60
C ASP A 32 18.58 11.19 0.91
N TYR A 33 19.09 10.10 1.50
CA TYR A 33 18.99 8.75 0.96
C TYR A 33 18.06 7.83 1.76
N ASN A 34 17.38 8.37 2.76
CA ASN A 34 16.45 7.61 3.58
C ASN A 34 15.22 7.22 2.75
N ARG A 35 14.90 5.92 2.75
CA ARG A 35 13.66 5.36 2.24
C ARG A 35 12.70 5.30 3.40
N PHE A 36 11.41 5.42 3.09
CA PHE A 36 10.41 5.31 4.12
C PHE A 36 9.12 4.74 3.57
N VAL A 37 8.34 4.15 4.47
CA VAL A 37 6.95 3.80 4.25
C VAL A 37 6.14 4.25 5.46
N HIS A 38 5.02 4.94 5.22
CA HIS A 38 4.10 5.30 6.28
C HIS A 38 2.84 4.47 6.23
N ALA A 39 2.30 4.13 7.40
CA ALA A 39 1.02 3.44 7.51
C ALA A 39 -0.14 4.21 6.86
N SER A 40 -0.09 5.56 6.87
CA SER A 40 -1.06 6.42 6.20
C SER A 40 -1.03 6.34 4.67
N ASP A 41 0.07 5.86 4.10
CA ASP A 41 0.22 5.69 2.65
C ASP A 41 -0.21 4.30 2.18
N MET A 42 -0.52 3.41 3.12
CA MET A 42 -1.05 2.08 2.85
C MET A 42 -2.55 2.15 2.62
N VAL A 43 -3.00 1.54 1.53
CA VAL A 43 -4.41 1.42 1.14
C VAL A 43 -4.68 -0.04 0.81
N TYR A 44 -5.83 -0.54 1.22
CA TYR A 44 -6.31 -1.85 0.78
C TYR A 44 -7.72 -1.73 0.20
N GLU A 45 -7.96 -2.34 -0.95
CA GLU A 45 -9.26 -2.31 -1.62
C GLU A 45 -9.61 -3.70 -2.19
N PRO A 46 -10.90 -4.03 -2.36
CA PRO A 46 -11.29 -5.30 -2.97
C PRO A 46 -10.70 -5.41 -4.39
N ALA A 47 -10.15 -6.58 -4.73
CA ALA A 47 -9.59 -6.79 -6.05
C ALA A 47 -10.71 -6.76 -7.12
N PRO A 48 -10.48 -6.16 -8.31
CA PRO A 48 -11.49 -6.08 -9.37
C PRO A 48 -12.04 -7.43 -9.84
N ASP A 49 -11.29 -8.51 -9.63
CA ASP A 49 -11.68 -9.88 -9.97
C ASP A 49 -12.51 -10.57 -8.87
N GLY A 50 -12.69 -9.93 -7.72
CA GLY A 50 -13.40 -10.47 -6.55
C GLY A 50 -12.66 -11.58 -5.81
N ASN A 51 -11.42 -11.93 -6.20
CA ASN A 51 -10.70 -13.08 -5.64
C ASN A 51 -9.74 -12.70 -4.50
N GLY A 52 -9.89 -11.52 -3.91
CA GLY A 52 -9.01 -11.06 -2.84
C GLY A 52 -9.04 -9.56 -2.66
N TRP A 53 -7.92 -9.02 -2.20
CA TRP A 53 -7.70 -7.59 -2.00
C TRP A 53 -6.44 -7.14 -2.73
N LEU A 54 -6.41 -5.88 -3.12
CA LEU A 54 -5.22 -5.17 -3.56
C LEU A 54 -4.70 -4.37 -2.38
N ILE A 55 -3.50 -4.67 -1.93
CA ILE A 55 -2.76 -3.84 -0.97
C ILE A 55 -1.84 -2.94 -1.77
N SER A 56 -1.96 -1.64 -1.54
CA SER A 56 -1.09 -0.62 -2.12
C SER A 56 -0.36 0.17 -1.06
N ALA A 57 0.88 0.59 -1.32
CA ALA A 57 1.61 1.52 -0.45
C ALA A 57 2.50 2.45 -1.28
N ILE A 58 2.75 3.65 -0.75
CA ILE A 58 3.76 4.55 -1.30
C ILE A 58 5.06 4.31 -0.54
N VAL A 59 6.13 4.05 -1.29
CA VAL A 59 7.50 4.03 -0.78
C VAL A 59 8.15 5.35 -1.19
N GLY A 60 8.59 6.13 -0.20
CA GLY A 60 9.14 7.46 -0.40
C GLY A 60 10.67 7.52 -0.31
N LEU A 61 11.20 8.67 -0.69
CA LEU A 61 12.57 9.10 -0.37
C LEU A 61 12.50 10.43 0.38
N GLU A 62 13.26 10.58 1.47
CA GLU A 62 13.21 11.81 2.29
C GLU A 62 13.66 13.05 1.50
N ALA A 63 14.62 12.89 0.59
CA ALA A 63 14.94 13.90 -0.41
C ALA A 63 15.20 13.30 -1.78
N ILE A 64 15.19 14.17 -2.80
CA ILE A 64 15.69 13.81 -4.13
C ILE A 64 17.21 13.98 -4.07
N PRO A 65 18.00 12.92 -4.24
CA PRO A 65 19.45 13.04 -4.14
C PRO A 65 20.01 13.89 -5.28
N ASP A 66 21.01 14.71 -4.95
CA ASP A 66 21.77 15.51 -5.91
C ASP A 66 22.76 14.68 -6.75
N GLN A 67 22.96 13.41 -6.37
CA GLN A 67 23.86 12.46 -7.01
C GLN A 67 23.17 11.15 -7.39
N THR A 68 23.57 10.66 -8.56
CA THR A 68 23.31 9.30 -9.06
C THR A 68 23.84 8.24 -8.09
N ARG A 69 22.93 7.50 -7.45
CA ARG A 69 23.25 6.35 -6.58
C ARG A 69 22.33 5.18 -6.85
N ASP A 70 22.80 3.96 -6.54
CA ASP A 70 21.97 2.76 -6.58
C ASP A 70 21.22 2.63 -5.25
N LEU A 71 19.93 2.98 -5.29
CA LEU A 71 18.99 2.85 -4.19
C LEU A 71 18.17 1.56 -4.35
N SER A 72 18.79 0.52 -4.93
CA SER A 72 18.16 -0.79 -5.02
C SER A 72 17.66 -1.23 -3.64
N LEU A 73 16.40 -1.65 -3.59
CA LEU A 73 15.74 -2.04 -2.37
C LEU A 73 15.01 -3.37 -2.53
N VAL A 74 14.75 -4.01 -1.41
CA VAL A 74 13.89 -5.17 -1.25
C VAL A 74 12.66 -4.72 -0.49
N LEU A 75 11.49 -5.06 -1.04
CA LEU A 75 10.23 -4.92 -0.33
C LEU A 75 9.76 -6.29 0.17
N ALA A 76 9.43 -6.36 1.45
CA ALA A 76 8.68 -7.46 2.05
C ALA A 76 7.29 -6.97 2.45
N ILE A 77 6.28 -7.79 2.18
CA ILE A 77 4.89 -7.56 2.52
C ILE A 77 4.42 -8.83 3.22
N ASP A 78 4.08 -8.69 4.48
CA ASP A 78 3.63 -9.78 5.32
C ASP A 78 2.15 -9.60 5.65
N LEU A 79 1.40 -10.70 5.61
CA LEU A 79 0.05 -10.79 6.15
C LEU A 79 0.11 -11.68 7.40
N ASN A 80 -0.20 -11.13 8.57
CA ASN A 80 -0.15 -11.83 9.85
C ASN A 80 1.22 -12.47 10.17
N GLY A 81 2.29 -11.88 9.64
CA GLY A 81 3.67 -12.39 9.76
C GLY A 81 3.99 -13.57 8.84
N GLU A 82 3.14 -13.84 7.85
CA GLU A 82 3.43 -14.69 6.71
C GLU A 82 3.76 -13.83 5.50
N VAL A 83 4.96 -14.01 4.95
CA VAL A 83 5.43 -13.29 3.76
C VAL A 83 4.53 -13.64 2.58
N LEU A 84 3.89 -12.63 1.99
CA LEU A 84 3.07 -12.78 0.79
C LEU A 84 4.00 -12.99 -0.41
N SER A 85 4.30 -14.23 -0.78
CA SER A 85 5.22 -14.50 -1.87
C SER A 85 4.67 -13.95 -3.21
N GLY A 86 5.22 -12.83 -3.67
CA GLY A 86 5.11 -12.41 -5.06
C GLY A 86 5.80 -13.48 -5.90
N GLY A 87 5.07 -14.16 -6.78
CA GLY A 87 5.58 -15.32 -7.52
C GLY A 87 6.90 -15.01 -8.22
N GLY A 88 8.01 -15.56 -7.73
CA GLY A 88 9.33 -15.22 -8.24
C GLY A 88 10.47 -16.14 -7.82
N SER A 89 10.88 -16.13 -6.54
CA SER A 89 12.20 -16.68 -6.17
C SER A 89 12.25 -17.65 -4.99
N GLY A 90 11.16 -17.85 -4.25
CA GLY A 90 11.10 -18.82 -3.13
C GLY A 90 12.04 -18.51 -1.95
N ASP A 91 12.71 -17.36 -1.96
CA ASP A 91 13.61 -16.84 -0.92
C ASP A 91 12.90 -15.87 0.05
N GLY A 92 11.60 -15.60 -0.16
CA GLY A 92 10.83 -14.62 0.62
C GLY A 92 11.08 -13.16 0.20
N THR A 93 11.94 -12.93 -0.79
CA THR A 93 12.15 -11.61 -1.39
C THR A 93 11.03 -11.39 -2.41
N ILE A 94 10.06 -10.54 -2.09
CA ILE A 94 8.87 -10.38 -2.94
C ILE A 94 9.26 -9.60 -4.20
N HIS A 95 9.98 -8.49 -4.05
CA HIS A 95 10.46 -7.72 -5.20
C HIS A 95 11.79 -7.03 -4.90
N ARG A 96 12.75 -7.16 -5.82
CA ARG A 96 13.95 -6.33 -5.88
C ARG A 96 13.72 -5.26 -6.93
N TRP A 97 13.78 -3.99 -6.52
CA TRP A 97 13.75 -2.87 -7.44
C TRP A 97 15.11 -2.22 -7.49
N SER A 98 15.54 -1.85 -8.69
CA SER A 98 16.74 -1.08 -8.91
C SER A 98 16.35 0.36 -9.19
N VAL A 99 16.50 1.20 -8.17
CA VAL A 99 16.21 2.63 -8.24
C VAL A 99 17.56 3.33 -8.39
N GLY A 100 18.02 3.51 -9.62
CA GLY A 100 19.29 4.17 -9.87
C GLY A 100 19.50 4.47 -11.36
N PRO A 101 20.25 5.53 -11.70
CA PRO A 101 20.70 5.76 -13.07
C PRO A 101 21.65 4.63 -13.52
N GLY A 102 21.11 3.75 -14.36
CA GLY A 102 21.85 2.88 -15.27
C GLY A 102 22.80 1.88 -14.63
N ILE A 103 22.32 0.66 -14.35
CA ILE A 103 23.17 -0.51 -14.56
C ILE A 103 23.64 -0.42 -16.03
N PRO A 104 24.95 -0.46 -16.33
CA PRO A 104 25.42 -0.47 -17.71
C PRO A 104 24.92 -1.75 -18.36
N THR A 105 23.79 -1.67 -19.06
CA THR A 105 23.39 -2.77 -19.94
C THR A 105 24.37 -2.79 -21.12
N PRO A 106 24.67 -3.96 -21.71
CA PRO A 106 25.62 -4.08 -22.82
C PRO A 106 25.27 -3.28 -24.09
N VAL A 107 24.22 -2.46 -24.08
CA VAL A 107 23.60 -1.87 -25.28
C VAL A 107 23.64 -0.33 -25.36
N GLY A 108 24.48 0.34 -24.56
CA GLY A 108 24.75 1.79 -24.72
C GLY A 108 23.97 2.69 -23.75
N PRO A 109 24.13 4.03 -23.82
CA PRO A 109 23.68 4.94 -22.79
C PRO A 109 22.16 5.06 -22.83
N VAL A 110 21.48 4.47 -21.84
CA VAL A 110 20.02 4.52 -21.73
C VAL A 110 19.64 5.09 -20.36
N CYS A 111 18.62 5.97 -20.42
CA CYS A 111 17.78 6.47 -19.33
C CYS A 111 18.28 7.70 -18.56
N GLU A 112 18.10 8.88 -19.16
CA GLU A 112 18.05 10.19 -18.46
C GLU A 112 16.73 10.40 -17.66
N TYR A 113 15.80 9.45 -17.70
CA TYR A 113 14.55 9.48 -16.96
C TYR A 113 14.33 8.13 -16.26
N PHE A 114 13.95 8.19 -14.97
CA PHE A 114 13.52 7.03 -14.19
C PHE A 114 12.20 6.47 -14.76
N CYS A 115 12.31 5.64 -15.79
CA CYS A 115 11.21 4.81 -16.29
C CYS A 115 11.73 3.40 -16.58
N VAL A 116 11.15 2.43 -15.88
CA VAL A 116 11.10 1.04 -16.34
C VAL A 116 9.97 0.96 -17.38
N GLY A 117 10.35 0.87 -18.66
CA GLY A 117 9.51 0.34 -19.75
C GLY A 117 8.32 1.18 -20.21
N THR A 118 8.49 1.92 -21.31
CA THR A 118 7.37 2.21 -22.21
C THR A 118 6.90 0.90 -22.86
N CYS A 119 5.66 0.47 -22.64
CA CYS A 119 4.98 -0.40 -23.61
C CYS A 119 4.75 0.42 -24.88
N GLY A 120 5.56 0.18 -25.91
CA GLY A 120 5.33 0.78 -27.21
C GLY A 120 4.03 0.27 -27.84
N PRO A 121 3.39 1.04 -28.74
CA PRO A 121 2.23 0.56 -29.48
C PRO A 121 2.63 -0.68 -30.30
N GLY A 122 2.20 -1.86 -29.85
CA GLY A 122 2.44 -3.15 -30.53
C GLY A 122 3.16 -4.24 -29.70
N THR A 123 3.64 -3.95 -28.49
CA THR A 123 4.11 -5.00 -27.56
C THR A 123 3.00 -5.43 -26.62
N ALA A 124 2.59 -6.70 -26.72
CA ALA A 124 1.67 -7.31 -25.76
C ALA A 124 2.35 -7.42 -24.38
N CYS A 125 1.74 -6.82 -23.36
CA CYS A 125 2.02 -7.16 -21.98
C CYS A 125 1.77 -8.66 -21.81
N VAL A 126 2.83 -9.45 -21.62
CA VAL A 126 2.65 -10.83 -21.16
C VAL A 126 2.04 -10.77 -19.76
N PRO A 127 1.00 -11.55 -19.45
CA PRO A 127 0.32 -11.52 -18.16
C PRO A 127 1.20 -12.22 -17.13
N LEU A 128 2.24 -11.54 -16.67
CA LEU A 128 2.68 -11.70 -15.30
C LEU A 128 1.84 -10.68 -14.53
N ASN A 129 1.14 -11.10 -13.48
CA ASN A 129 0.16 -10.33 -12.69
C ASN A 129 0.76 -9.12 -11.93
N LEU A 130 1.67 -8.36 -12.54
CA LEU A 130 2.37 -7.21 -11.99
C LEU A 130 2.30 -6.09 -13.01
N PHE A 131 1.23 -5.29 -12.94
CA PHE A 131 1.19 -4.00 -13.60
C PHE A 131 1.92 -2.99 -12.71
N MET A 132 3.01 -2.40 -13.20
CA MET A 132 3.65 -1.26 -12.53
C MET A 132 3.93 -0.17 -13.57
N CYS A 133 3.28 0.97 -13.41
CA CYS A 133 3.57 2.19 -14.16
C CYS A 133 4.39 3.13 -13.27
N MET A 134 5.57 3.53 -13.75
CA MET A 134 6.32 4.65 -13.16
C MET A 134 5.94 5.95 -13.89
N CYS A 135 5.48 6.96 -13.15
CA CYS A 135 5.37 8.32 -13.66
C CYS A 135 6.30 9.23 -12.85
N GLY A 136 7.61 9.16 -13.12
CA GLY A 136 8.56 10.17 -12.67
C GLY A 136 8.51 11.37 -13.60
N GLY A 137 7.56 12.28 -13.38
CA GLY A 137 7.47 13.53 -14.12
C GLY A 137 8.59 14.51 -13.75
N ALA A 138 9.79 14.33 -14.31
CA ALA A 138 10.79 15.41 -14.36
C ALA A 138 10.35 16.41 -15.44
N GLY A 139 9.32 17.20 -15.14
CA GLY A 139 8.69 18.13 -16.08
C GLY A 139 8.05 19.31 -15.36
N SER A 140 8.89 20.23 -14.87
CA SER A 140 8.67 21.69 -14.68
C SER A 140 7.34 22.26 -14.16
N GLY A 141 6.43 21.47 -13.60
CA GLY A 141 5.22 21.98 -12.98
C GLY A 141 4.78 21.08 -11.85
N ASN A 142 5.14 21.43 -10.61
CA ASN A 142 4.68 20.85 -9.36
C ASN A 142 3.32 20.15 -9.47
N PRO A 143 3.24 18.81 -9.57
CA PRO A 143 2.17 18.13 -8.90
C PRO A 143 2.56 17.98 -7.41
N PRO A 144 1.61 18.11 -6.46
CA PRO A 144 1.88 18.05 -5.02
C PRO A 144 2.13 16.62 -4.51
N PHE A 145 2.54 15.69 -5.37
CA PHE A 145 2.78 14.32 -4.93
C PHE A 145 4.14 14.23 -4.24
N PRO A 146 4.22 13.63 -3.05
CA PRO A 146 5.50 13.36 -2.40
C PRO A 146 6.37 12.49 -3.33
N PRO A 147 7.70 12.66 -3.32
CA PRO A 147 8.61 11.81 -4.07
C PRO A 147 8.48 10.37 -3.57
N GLY A 148 7.88 9.51 -4.39
CA GLY A 148 7.68 8.11 -4.04
C GLY A 148 7.10 7.29 -5.19
N PHE A 149 7.04 5.98 -5.01
CA PHE A 149 6.44 5.05 -5.96
C PHE A 149 5.38 4.18 -5.27
N ARG A 150 4.33 3.85 -6.02
CA ARG A 150 3.25 2.98 -5.53
C ARG A 150 3.54 1.53 -5.88
N VAL A 151 3.40 0.67 -4.89
CA VAL A 151 3.46 -0.79 -5.03
C VAL A 151 2.05 -1.32 -4.83
N THR A 152 1.63 -2.30 -5.64
CA THR A 152 0.36 -2.99 -5.45
C THR A 152 0.57 -4.50 -5.51
N VAL A 153 0.06 -5.24 -4.52
CA VAL A 153 0.11 -6.71 -4.45
C VAL A 153 -1.26 -7.27 -4.16
N GLN A 154 -1.63 -8.33 -4.88
CA GLN A 154 -2.86 -9.07 -4.65
C GLN A 154 -2.68 -10.04 -3.48
N THR A 155 -3.65 -10.05 -2.56
CA THR A 155 -3.64 -10.92 -1.39
C THR A 155 -4.86 -11.83 -1.37
N PRO A 156 -4.84 -12.88 -0.52
CA PRO A 156 -6.06 -13.57 -0.13
C PRO A 156 -7.13 -12.60 0.39
N ILE A 157 -8.35 -13.11 0.55
CA ILE A 157 -9.43 -12.38 1.22
C ILE A 157 -8.95 -12.02 2.63
N LEU A 158 -8.86 -10.73 2.91
CA LEU A 158 -8.53 -10.22 4.23
C LEU A 158 -9.71 -10.42 5.18
N THR A 159 -9.43 -10.44 6.48
CA THR A 159 -10.40 -10.49 7.57
C THR A 159 -10.13 -9.35 8.54
N SER A 160 -11.16 -8.88 9.27
CA SER A 160 -10.95 -7.86 10.31
C SER A 160 -10.00 -8.40 11.38
N GLY A 161 -9.01 -7.59 11.74
CA GLY A 161 -7.92 -7.95 12.64
C GLY A 161 -6.67 -8.52 11.94
N ASP A 162 -6.71 -8.76 10.63
CA ASP A 162 -5.50 -9.08 9.87
C ASP A 162 -4.48 -7.94 9.99
N VAL A 163 -3.20 -8.27 10.07
CA VAL A 163 -2.13 -7.27 10.12
C VAL A 163 -1.33 -7.34 8.84
N ILE A 164 -1.36 -6.26 8.07
CA ILE A 164 -0.50 -6.08 6.91
C ILE A 164 0.73 -5.35 7.39
N THR A 165 1.91 -5.89 7.13
CA THR A 165 3.19 -5.22 7.39
C THR A 165 3.97 -5.10 6.10
N ILE A 166 4.49 -3.91 5.83
CA ILE A 166 5.41 -3.64 4.73
C ILE A 166 6.74 -3.26 5.35
N ALA A 167 7.81 -3.92 4.90
CA ALA A 167 9.17 -3.63 5.29
C ALA A 167 10.03 -3.35 4.06
N ILE A 168 10.83 -2.31 4.14
CA ILE A 168 11.83 -1.93 3.15
C ILE A 168 13.21 -2.32 3.70
N ALA A 169 14.11 -2.73 2.81
CA ALA A 169 15.51 -2.86 3.13
C ALA A 169 16.35 -2.53 1.91
N ALA A 170 17.59 -2.08 2.12
CA ALA A 170 18.59 -2.06 1.05
C ALA A 170 18.71 -3.45 0.41
N ALA A 171 18.81 -3.49 -0.93
CA ALA A 171 19.05 -4.75 -1.60
C ALA A 171 20.40 -5.34 -1.15
N PRO A 172 20.50 -6.66 -0.93
CA PRO A 172 21.73 -7.30 -0.45
C PRO A 172 22.74 -7.48 -1.60
N ILE A 173 23.10 -6.39 -2.27
CA ILE A 173 24.09 -6.34 -3.33
C ILE A 173 25.21 -5.36 -2.96
N PRO A 174 26.45 -5.57 -3.45
CA PRO A 174 27.57 -4.71 -3.11
C PRO A 174 27.38 -3.24 -3.51
N GLU A 175 26.60 -2.98 -4.56
CA GLU A 175 26.41 -1.63 -5.11
C GLU A 175 25.26 -0.86 -4.45
N ALA A 176 24.34 -1.55 -3.78
CA ALA A 176 23.21 -0.92 -3.12
C ALA A 176 23.69 -0.18 -1.89
N LEU A 177 23.25 1.07 -1.77
CA LEU A 177 23.57 1.88 -0.62
C LEU A 177 22.88 1.32 0.64
N PRO A 178 23.64 1.06 1.72
CA PRO A 178 23.05 0.75 3.01
C PRO A 178 22.34 2.00 3.52
N GLU A 179 21.21 1.78 4.16
CA GLU A 179 20.43 2.80 4.84
C GLU A 179 20.83 2.85 6.31
N ILE A 180 21.00 4.08 6.81
CA ILE A 180 21.50 4.33 8.17
C ILE A 180 20.35 4.42 9.15
N ASP A 181 19.27 5.09 8.76
CA ASP A 181 18.06 5.18 9.54
C ASP A 181 17.07 4.14 9.03
N THR A 182 16.73 3.16 9.86
CA THR A 182 15.77 2.12 9.52
C THR A 182 14.50 2.23 10.36
N THR A 183 14.31 3.37 11.04
CA THR A 183 13.21 3.55 11.98
C THR A 183 11.86 3.71 11.29
N ASP A 184 11.84 4.08 10.02
CA ASP A 184 10.68 4.28 9.15
C ASP A 184 10.62 3.33 7.94
N ASP A 185 11.45 2.29 7.95
CA ASP A 185 11.44 1.22 6.95
C ASP A 185 10.26 0.25 7.09
N ILE A 186 9.53 0.33 8.20
CA ILE A 186 8.47 -0.62 8.52
C ILE A 186 7.17 0.13 8.81
N ALA A 187 6.13 -0.21 8.05
CA ALA A 187 4.77 0.22 8.31
C ALA A 187 3.86 -0.98 8.51
N SER A 188 2.95 -0.89 9.48
CA SER A 188 1.92 -1.89 9.70
C SER A 188 0.56 -1.22 9.81
N ILE A 189 -0.45 -1.84 9.21
CA ILE A 189 -1.86 -1.51 9.43
C ILE A 189 -2.59 -2.76 9.91
N VAL A 190 -3.51 -2.56 10.84
CA VAL A 190 -4.52 -3.56 11.17
C VAL A 190 -5.66 -3.34 10.21
N VAL A 191 -5.97 -4.37 9.42
CA VAL A 191 -7.12 -4.39 8.55
C VAL A 191 -8.35 -4.35 9.43
N ASP A 192 -9.06 -3.24 9.37
CA ASP A 192 -10.38 -3.17 9.93
C ASP A 192 -11.37 -3.42 8.80
N LEU A 193 -11.84 -4.67 8.72
CA LEU A 193 -12.99 -5.04 7.89
C LEU A 193 -14.26 -5.08 8.73
N ALA A 194 -14.34 -4.34 9.85
CA ALA A 194 -15.62 -4.12 10.50
C ALA A 194 -16.63 -3.86 9.37
N PRO A 195 -17.69 -4.68 9.27
CA PRO A 195 -18.69 -4.50 8.21
C PRO A 195 -19.02 -3.01 8.20
N PRO A 196 -18.93 -2.33 7.04
CA PRO A 196 -19.08 -0.88 6.98
C PRO A 196 -20.32 -0.57 7.79
N CYS A 197 -20.15 0.14 8.91
CA CYS A 197 -21.20 0.21 9.90
C CYS A 197 -22.35 0.90 9.22
N PRO A 198 -23.47 0.21 8.91
CA PRO A 198 -24.46 0.83 8.04
C PRO A 198 -25.04 2.11 8.67
N ALA A 199 -24.95 2.20 10.00
CA ALA A 199 -25.30 3.37 10.78
C ALA A 199 -24.33 4.57 10.69
N ASP A 200 -23.05 4.38 10.31
CA ASP A 200 -22.05 5.43 10.07
C ASP A 200 -22.15 5.89 8.60
N PHE A 201 -23.29 6.47 8.26
CA PHE A 201 -23.65 6.81 6.88
C PHE A 201 -22.70 7.83 6.22
N ASN A 202 -21.95 8.60 7.00
CA ASN A 202 -21.01 9.59 6.48
C ASN A 202 -19.54 9.13 6.50
N ASP A 203 -19.29 7.85 6.80
CA ASP A 203 -17.98 7.22 6.87
C ASP A 203 -17.00 7.97 7.80
N SER A 204 -17.50 8.52 8.91
CA SER A 204 -16.67 9.26 9.88
C SER A 204 -15.83 8.36 10.80
N GLY A 205 -16.15 7.08 10.84
CA GLY A 205 -15.66 6.11 11.81
C GLY A 205 -16.43 6.15 13.14
N THR A 206 -17.50 6.95 13.26
CA THR A 206 -18.30 7.07 14.49
C THR A 206 -19.78 7.27 14.21
N VAL A 207 -20.64 6.46 14.83
CA VAL A 207 -22.09 6.62 14.73
C VAL A 207 -22.59 7.75 15.64
N THR A 208 -23.03 8.85 15.04
CA THR A 208 -23.51 10.05 15.71
C THR A 208 -24.80 10.58 15.08
N SER A 209 -25.32 11.71 15.55
CA SER A 209 -26.45 12.38 14.89
C SER A 209 -26.06 12.97 13.51
N ALA A 210 -24.77 13.08 13.19
CA ALA A 210 -24.31 13.56 11.89
C ALA A 210 -24.69 12.57 10.77
N ASP A 211 -24.72 11.27 11.06
CA ASP A 211 -25.14 10.23 10.12
C ASP A 211 -26.60 10.36 9.73
N ILE A 212 -27.46 10.70 10.70
CA ILE A 212 -28.89 10.99 10.44
C ILE A 212 -29.01 12.16 9.47
N THR A 213 -28.27 13.24 9.70
CA THR A 213 -28.34 14.41 8.81
C THR A 213 -27.82 14.11 7.41
N SER A 214 -26.74 13.31 7.29
CA SER A 214 -26.20 12.88 6.00
C SER A 214 -27.15 11.94 5.26
N PHE A 215 -27.74 10.97 5.97
CA PHE A 215 -28.73 10.04 5.42
C PHE A 215 -29.97 10.78 4.92
N LEU A 216 -30.53 11.70 5.70
CA LEU A 216 -31.70 12.48 5.29
C LEU A 216 -31.39 13.38 4.09
N ALA A 217 -30.19 13.96 4.00
CA ALA A 217 -29.77 14.74 2.85
C ALA A 217 -29.70 13.88 1.57
N ALA A 218 -29.09 12.70 1.65
CA ALA A 218 -29.05 11.73 0.53
C ALA A 218 -30.47 11.27 0.14
N TRP A 219 -31.32 10.99 1.12
CA TRP A 219 -32.72 10.59 0.91
C TRP A 219 -33.54 11.68 0.18
N PHE A 220 -33.39 12.95 0.55
CA PHE A 220 -34.05 14.06 -0.18
C PHE A 220 -33.50 14.23 -1.60
N SER A 221 -32.19 14.01 -1.82
CA SER A 221 -31.59 14.02 -3.16
C SER A 221 -32.17 12.92 -4.02
N ASP A 222 -32.24 11.68 -3.52
CA ASP A 222 -32.82 10.54 -4.21
C ASP A 222 -34.26 10.77 -4.66
N LEU A 223 -35.08 11.38 -3.79
CA LEU A 223 -36.46 11.72 -4.15
C LEU A 223 -36.57 12.77 -5.25
N THR A 224 -35.57 13.62 -5.40
CA THR A 224 -35.55 14.71 -6.38
C THR A 224 -34.92 14.27 -7.70
N ASP A 225 -33.82 13.53 -7.62
CA ASP A 225 -32.94 13.20 -8.73
C ASP A 225 -33.18 11.78 -9.28
N GLY A 226 -33.93 10.95 -8.54
CA GLY A 226 -34.20 9.56 -8.90
C GLY A 226 -33.00 8.64 -8.72
N THR A 227 -32.05 9.01 -7.86
CA THR A 227 -30.93 8.16 -7.42
C THR A 227 -31.38 7.18 -6.32
N THR A 228 -30.50 6.24 -5.96
CA THR A 228 -30.78 5.20 -4.95
C THR A 228 -29.67 5.12 -3.92
N VAL A 229 -29.05 6.25 -3.56
CA VAL A 229 -27.94 6.31 -2.61
C VAL A 229 -28.42 5.97 -1.18
N ALA A 230 -29.64 6.40 -0.84
CA ALA A 230 -30.30 6.16 0.43
C ALA A 230 -31.31 4.99 0.39
N ASP A 231 -31.24 4.09 -0.61
CA ASP A 231 -31.95 2.80 -0.63
C ASP A 231 -31.29 1.82 0.35
N PHE A 232 -31.42 2.14 1.64
CA PHE A 232 -30.74 1.47 2.74
C PHE A 232 -31.14 0.00 2.88
N ASN A 233 -32.39 -0.34 2.56
CA ASN A 233 -32.88 -1.72 2.63
C ASN A 233 -32.71 -2.51 1.31
N GLN A 234 -32.10 -1.89 0.29
CA GLN A 234 -31.81 -2.48 -1.03
C GLN A 234 -33.08 -2.97 -1.76
N SER A 235 -34.18 -2.23 -1.63
CA SER A 235 -35.44 -2.56 -2.29
C SER A 235 -35.48 -2.23 -3.79
N GLY A 236 -34.47 -1.51 -4.28
CA GLY A 236 -34.40 -0.96 -5.63
C GLY A 236 -35.01 0.43 -5.75
N GLY A 237 -35.26 1.12 -4.63
CA GLY A 237 -35.77 2.49 -4.63
C GLY A 237 -35.84 3.13 -3.25
N THR A 238 -35.69 4.45 -3.20
CA THR A 238 -35.64 5.22 -1.94
C THR A 238 -37.05 5.55 -1.46
N THR A 239 -37.45 5.01 -0.31
CA THR A 239 -38.78 5.15 0.30
C THR A 239 -38.69 5.48 1.79
N SER A 240 -39.84 5.60 2.47
CA SER A 240 -39.87 5.72 3.93
C SER A 240 -39.46 4.43 4.67
N ALA A 241 -39.44 3.28 3.98
CA ALA A 241 -38.95 2.03 4.55
C ALA A 241 -37.45 2.10 4.83
N ASP A 242 -36.68 2.83 4.01
CA ASP A 242 -35.25 3.05 4.18
C ASP A 242 -34.93 3.87 5.42
N ILE A 243 -35.73 4.90 5.72
CA ILE A 243 -35.62 5.66 6.97
C ILE A 243 -35.77 4.74 8.18
N THR A 244 -36.77 3.85 8.15
CA THR A 244 -37.04 2.95 9.27
C THR A 244 -35.92 1.92 9.44
N ALA A 245 -35.40 1.40 8.33
CA ALA A 245 -34.29 0.46 8.32
C ALA A 245 -32.99 1.13 8.82
N PHE A 246 -32.67 2.34 8.34
CA PHE A 246 -31.51 3.11 8.78
C PHE A 246 -31.57 3.43 10.27
N LEU A 247 -32.69 3.98 10.76
CA LEU A 247 -32.84 4.31 12.18
C LEU A 247 -32.75 3.07 13.07
N SER A 248 -33.27 1.91 12.62
CA SER A 248 -33.15 0.66 13.37
C SER A 248 -31.68 0.24 13.50
N SER A 249 -30.92 0.27 12.40
CA SER A 249 -29.49 -0.01 12.40
C SER A 249 -28.71 1.00 13.24
N TRP A 250 -29.07 2.29 13.19
CA TRP A 250 -28.44 3.35 13.98
C TRP A 250 -28.66 3.19 15.49
N PHE A 251 -29.89 2.85 15.92
CA PHE A 251 -30.16 2.57 17.33
C PHE A 251 -29.42 1.34 17.83
N GLU A 252 -29.33 0.29 17.02
CA GLU A 252 -28.55 -0.91 17.34
C GLU A 252 -27.07 -0.56 17.50
N ALA A 253 -26.49 0.14 16.52
CA ALA A 253 -25.09 0.54 16.54
C ALA A 253 -24.72 1.42 17.75
N ILE A 254 -25.61 2.32 18.20
CA ILE A 254 -25.36 3.11 19.42
C ILE A 254 -25.46 2.26 20.68
N ALA A 255 -26.32 1.24 20.69
CA ALA A 255 -26.52 0.39 21.86
C ALA A 255 -25.40 -0.64 22.03
N THR A 256 -24.91 -1.22 20.94
CA THR A 256 -23.96 -2.34 20.96
C THR A 256 -22.59 -2.02 20.39
N GLY A 257 -22.42 -0.85 19.79
CA GLY A 257 -21.33 -0.59 18.87
C GLY A 257 -21.62 -1.16 17.48
N CYS A 258 -20.83 -0.69 16.53
CA CYS A 258 -20.44 -1.44 15.35
C CYS A 258 -19.29 -2.38 15.77
#